data_AF-A0A7Y8G1H6-F1
#
_entry.id   AF-A0A7Y8G1H6-F1
#
_cell.length_a   1.000
_cell.length_b   1.000
_cell.length_c   1.000
_cell.angle_alpha   90.00
_cell.angle_beta   90.00
_cell.angle_gamma   90.00
#
_symmetry.space_group_name_H-M   'P 1'
#
loop_
_entity.id
_entity.type
_entity.pdbx_description
1 polymer ?
#
loop_
_entity_poly.entity_id
_entity_poly.type
_entity_poly.pdbx_seq_one_letter_code
_entity_poly.pdbx_strand_id
1 'polypeptide(L)' 'MSLLHLLFGKPTQDEWERAKEVKSRKTWKVVYGGIGLDAAEVLESQGYKDAMEQLRKMEADHSWVC' A
#
# COMPACT_ATOMS: atom_id res chain seq x y z
N MET A 1 -13.25 16.34 -24.09
CA MET A 1 -11.87 15.99 -23.69
C MET A 1 -11.50 16.86 -22.49
N SER A 2 -11.19 16.27 -21.33
CA SER A 2 -10.86 17.01 -20.10
C SER A 2 -9.45 17.63 -20.17
N LEU A 3 -9.27 18.86 -19.67
CA LEU A 3 -8.00 19.59 -19.58
C LEU A 3 -6.90 18.76 -18.88
N LEU A 4 -7.29 17.91 -17.93
CA LEU A 4 -6.37 17.02 -17.20
C LEU A 4 -5.67 16.02 -18.13
N HIS A 5 -6.35 15.54 -19.17
CA HIS A 5 -5.75 14.60 -20.13
C HIS A 5 -4.70 15.26 -21.04
N LEU A 6 -4.74 16.58 -21.21
CA LEU A 6 -3.73 17.32 -21.97
C LEU A 6 -2.47 17.57 -21.14
N LEU A 7 -2.60 17.77 -19.83
CA LEU A 7 -1.50 18.06 -18.93
C LEU A 7 -0.73 16.80 -18.47
N PHE A 8 -1.45 15.69 -18.28
CA PHE A 8 -0.87 14.47 -17.70
C PHE A 8 -0.91 13.25 -18.64
N GLY A 9 -1.42 13.43 -19.86
CA GLY A 9 -1.65 12.33 -20.80
C GLY A 9 -2.85 11.46 -20.39
N LYS A 10 -3.13 10.44 -21.22
CA LYS A 10 -4.08 9.39 -20.85
C LYS A 10 -3.34 8.34 -20.02
N PRO A 11 -3.94 7.84 -18.92
CA PRO A 11 -3.32 6.75 -18.18
C PRO A 11 -3.18 5.51 -19.08
N THR A 12 -2.00 4.92 -19.03
CA THR A 12 -1.65 3.65 -19.68
C THR A 12 -2.42 2.49 -19.05
N GLN A 13 -2.48 1.35 -19.75
CA GLN A 13 -3.16 0.17 -19.23
C GLN A 13 -2.54 -0.33 -17.92
N ASP A 14 -1.21 -0.28 -17.80
CA ASP A 14 -0.48 -0.66 -16.58
C ASP A 14 -0.80 0.25 -15.38
N GLU A 15 -1.06 1.53 -15.63
CA GLU A 15 -1.51 2.47 -14.58
C GLU A 15 -2.94 2.16 -14.12
N TRP A 16 -3.81 1.74 -15.04
CA TRP A 16 -5.15 1.27 -14.71
C TRP A 16 -5.13 -0.03 -13.91
N GLU A 17 -4.26 -0.98 -14.27
CA GLU A 17 -4.12 -2.23 -13.54
C GLU A 17 -3.56 -2.01 -12.13
N ARG A 18 -2.53 -1.18 -11.97
CA ARG A 18 -2.02 -0.80 -10.64
C ARG A 18 -3.09 -0.09 -9.81
N ALA A 19 -3.88 0.81 -10.39
CA ALA A 19 -4.96 1.47 -9.66
C ALA A 19 -6.04 0.48 -9.20
N LYS A 20 -6.34 -0.56 -9.99
CA LYS A 20 -7.26 -1.64 -9.60
C LYS A 20 -6.68 -2.49 -8.48
N GLU A 21 -5.40 -2.84 -8.54
CA GLU A 21 -4.71 -3.60 -7.50
C GLU A 21 -4.67 -2.82 -6.18
N VAL A 22 -4.36 -1.52 -6.23
CA VAL A 22 -4.40 -0.65 -5.06
C VAL A 22 -5.81 -0.63 -4.45
N LYS A 23 -6.85 -0.50 -5.28
CA LYS A 23 -8.25 -0.50 -4.80
C LYS A 23 -8.73 -1.85 -4.27
N SER A 24 -8.12 -2.97 -4.68
CA SER A 24 -8.51 -4.30 -4.19
C SER A 24 -7.99 -4.58 -2.78
N ARG A 25 -6.92 -3.89 -2.36
CA ARG A 25 -6.39 -3.96 -1.00
C ARG A 25 -7.27 -3.10 -0.08
N LYS A 26 -8.09 -3.75 0.76
CA LYS A 26 -9.02 -3.07 1.69
C LYS A 26 -8.38 -1.93 2.49
N THR A 27 -7.12 -2.13 2.91
CA THR A 27 -6.36 -1.19 3.74
C THR A 27 -5.87 0.06 2.99
N TRP A 28 -5.91 0.05 1.65
CA TRP A 28 -5.44 1.13 0.80
C TRP A 28 -6.63 1.97 0.35
N LYS A 29 -6.60 3.28 0.63
CA LYS A 29 -7.66 4.22 0.29
C LYS A 29 -7.08 5.33 -0.59
N VAL A 30 -7.77 5.63 -1.69
CA VAL A 30 -7.46 6.83 -2.48
C VAL A 30 -7.99 8.03 -1.71
N VAL A 31 -7.09 8.89 -1.24
CA VAL A 31 -7.40 10.11 -0.50
C VAL A 31 -7.02 11.32 -1.36
N TYR A 32 -7.60 12.49 -1.06
CA TYR A 32 -7.21 13.71 -1.77
C TYR A 32 -5.72 13.98 -1.53
N GLY A 33 -4.92 13.92 -2.59
CA GLY A 33 -3.46 14.09 -2.52
C GLY A 33 -2.64 12.79 -2.61
N GLY A 34 -3.26 11.61 -2.73
CA GLY A 34 -2.50 10.38 -3.01
C GLY A 34 -3.17 9.08 -2.59
N ILE A 35 -2.33 8.05 -2.44
CA ILE A 35 -2.73 6.73 -1.96
C ILE A 35 -2.29 6.64 -0.49
N GLY A 36 -3.27 6.53 0.40
CA GLY A 36 -3.05 6.42 1.84
C GLY A 36 -3.42 5.04 2.36
N LEU A 37 -2.88 4.70 3.53
CA LEU A 37 -3.27 3.53 4.29
C LEU A 37 -4.17 3.94 5.45
N ASP A 38 -5.22 3.17 5.69
CA ASP A 38 -5.96 3.29 6.95
C ASP A 38 -5.16 2.59 8.05
N ALA A 39 -4.64 3.37 9.00
CA ALA A 39 -3.80 2.84 10.07
C ALA A 39 -4.52 1.80 10.92
N ALA A 40 -5.82 1.98 11.19
CA ALA A 40 -6.58 1.02 12.00
C ALA A 40 -6.77 -0.30 11.25
N GLU A 41 -7.08 -0.25 9.95
CA GLU A 41 -7.22 -1.45 9.14
C GLU A 41 -5.89 -2.17 8.91
N VAL A 42 -4.78 -1.42 8.81
CA VAL A 42 -3.43 -2.00 8.72
C VAL A 42 -3.07 -2.74 10.00
N LEU A 43 -3.27 -2.12 11.17
CA LEU A 43 -2.98 -2.75 12.47
C LEU A 43 -3.77 -4.03 12.69
N GLU A 44 -5.01 -4.09 12.18
CA GLU A 44 -5.84 -5.28 12.28
C GLU A 44 -5.55 -6.37 11.23
N SER A 45 -4.81 -6.02 10.17
CA SER A 45 -4.51 -6.95 9.08
C SER A 45 -3.60 -8.10 9.53
N GLN A 46 -3.91 -9.32 9.05
CA GLN A 46 -3.11 -10.51 9.37
C GLN A 46 -1.65 -10.34 8.93
N GLY A 47 -1.41 -9.79 7.74
CA GLY A 47 -0.04 -9.57 7.25
C GLY A 47 0.78 -8.63 8.13
N TYR A 48 0.16 -7.60 8.74
CA TYR A 48 0.86 -6.75 9.70
C TYR A 48 1.19 -7.51 10.99
N LYS A 49 0.24 -8.30 11.51
CA LYS A 49 0.44 -9.13 12.71
C LYS A 49 1.55 -10.16 12.50
N ASP A 50 1.58 -10.82 11.35
CA ASP A 50 2.61 -11.79 10.96
C ASP A 50 3.99 -11.13 10.85
N ALA A 51 4.07 -9.94 10.22
CA ALA A 51 5.31 -9.18 10.11
C ALA A 51 5.85 -8.74 11.48
N MET A 52 4.97 -8.29 12.38
CA MET A 52 5.36 -7.93 13.75
C MET A 52 5.85 -9.16 14.55
N GLU A 53 5.26 -10.33 14.33
CA GLU A 53 5.73 -11.57 14.94
C GLU A 53 7.13 -11.96 14.42
N GLN A 54 7.37 -11.82 13.12
CA GLN A 54 8.70 -12.05 12.53
C GLN A 54 9.74 -11.08 13.09
N LEU A 55 9.41 -9.79 13.20
CA LEU A 55 10.31 -8.80 13.79
C LEU A 55 10.68 -9.15 15.23
N ARG A 56 9.71 -9.55 16.06
CA ARG A 56 9.97 -9.98 17.44
C ARG A 56 10.88 -11.21 17.52
N LYS A 57 10.71 -12.18 16.61
CA LYS A 57 11.60 -13.34 16.52
C LYS A 57 13.01 -12.91 16.14
N MET A 58 13.15 -12.04 15.15
CA MET A 58 14.45 -11.49 14.76
C MET A 58 15.12 -10.74 15.92
N GLU A 59 14.37 -9.90 16.64
CA GLU A 59 14.86 -9.16 17.82
C GLU A 59 15.37 -10.10 18.91
N ALA A 60 14.62 -11.16 19.21
CA ALA A 60 14.98 -12.18 20.21
C ALA A 60 16.21 -13.00 19.79
N ASP A 61 16.35 -13.28 18.49
CA ASP A 61 17.45 -14.07 17.96
C ASP A 61 18.72 -13.23 17.68
N HIS A 62 18.69 -11.92 17.94
CA HIS A 62 19.74 -10.95 17.56
C HIS A 62 20.19 -11.03 16.09
N SER A 63 19.37 -11.66 15.22
CA SER A 63 19.72 -11.99 13.83
C SER A 63 19.73 -10.78 12.89
N TRP A 64 19.34 -9.62 13.40
CA TRP A 64 19.42 -8.31 12.75
C TRP A 64 20.78 -7.63 12.95
N VAL A 65 21.65 -8.18 13.81
CA VAL A 65 23.03 -7.72 14.03
C VAL A 65 23.97 -8.47 13.08
N CYS A 66 24.07 -8.01 11.83
CA CYS A 66 25.08 -8.39 10.85
C CYS A 66 25.63 -7.13 10.16
#